data_AF-A0A0W0TH69-F1
#
_entry.id   AF-A0A0W0TH69-F1
#
_cell.length_a   1.000
_cell.length_b   1.000
_cell.length_c   1.000
_cell.angle_alpha   90.00
_cell.angle_beta   90.00
_cell.angle_gamma   90.00
#
_symmetry.space_group_name_H-M   'P 1'
#
loop_
_entity.id
_entity.type
_entity.pdbx_description
1 polymer ?
#
loop_
_entity_poly.entity_id
_entity_poly.type
_entity_poly.pdbx_seq_one_letter_code
_entity_poly.pdbx_strand_id
1 'polypeptide(L)' 'MTLIEKIIEAILSDDASTAKQSEILIRIYENSSNQALIDDCFICLCGYGLKTLMSQ' A
#
# COMPACT_ATOMS: atom_id res chain seq x y z
N MET A 1 -1.70 13.23 -16.02
CA MET A 1 -1.21 12.47 -14.86
C MET A 1 -1.16 10.99 -15.18
N THR A 2 -0.05 10.34 -14.86
CA THR A 2 0.11 8.89 -14.80
C THR A 2 -0.74 8.29 -13.67
N LEU A 3 -0.90 6.97 -13.65
CA LEU A 3 -1.59 6.28 -12.54
C LEU A 3 -0.86 6.53 -11.21
N ILE A 4 0.47 6.52 -11.22
CA ILE A 4 1.30 6.81 -10.05
C ILE A 4 1.03 8.22 -9.51
N GLU A 5 1.01 9.22 -10.39
CA GLU A 5 0.73 10.61 -10.00
C GLU A 5 -0.66 10.75 -9.36
N LYS A 6 -1.66 10.01 -9.85
CA LYS A 6 -3.01 10.01 -9.26
C LYS A 6 -3.05 9.35 -7.89
N ILE A 7 -2.30 8.27 -7.70
CA ILE A 7 -2.19 7.60 -6.40
C ILE A 7 -1.52 8.52 -5.38
N ILE A 8 -0.43 9.20 -5.76
CA ILE A 8 0.26 10.17 -4.89
C ILE A 8 -0.67 11.30 -4.49
N GLU A 9 -1.38 11.91 -5.46
CA GLU A 9 -2.33 12.98 -5.16
C GLU A 9 -3.43 12.52 -4.20
N ALA A 10 -4.00 11.33 -4.42
CA ALA A 10 -5.03 10.78 -3.55
C ALA A 10 -4.52 10.53 -2.12
N ILE A 11 -3.30 10.00 -1.95
CA ILE A 11 -2.71 9.78 -0.62
C ILE A 11 -2.46 11.10 0.11
N LEU A 12 -1.97 12.12 -0.60
CA LEU A 12 -1.64 13.42 -0.01
C LEU A 12 -2.87 14.30 0.26
N SER A 13 -3.97 14.04 -0.45
CA SER A 13 -5.23 14.80 -0.35
C SER A 13 -6.26 14.16 0.58
N ASP A 14 -6.01 12.93 1.05
CA ASP A 14 -6.91 12.23 1.96
C ASP A 14 -6.72 12.73 3.40
N ASP A 15 -7.80 13.21 4.01
CA ASP A 15 -7.87 13.63 5.42
C ASP A 15 -7.91 12.45 6.41
N ALA A 16 -8.02 11.21 5.91
CA ALA A 16 -7.96 10.04 6.77
C ALA A 16 -6.61 9.96 7.49
N SER A 17 -6.62 9.66 8.80
CA SER A 17 -5.38 9.48 9.54
C SER A 17 -4.56 8.37 8.89
N THR A 18 -3.27 8.64 8.65
CA THR A 18 -2.32 7.71 8.01
C THR A 18 -2.30 6.36 8.74
N ALA A 19 -2.51 6.37 10.07
CA ALA A 19 -2.66 5.17 10.89
C ALA A 19 -3.82 4.26 10.45
N LYS A 20 -4.99 4.84 10.13
CA LYS A 20 -6.17 4.09 9.69
C LYS A 20 -5.97 3.49 8.29
N GLN A 21 -5.30 4.21 7.40
CA GLN A 21 -4.94 3.70 6.08
C GLN A 21 -4.00 2.49 6.19
N SER A 22 -2.99 2.58 7.06
CA SER A 22 -2.07 1.47 7.34
C SER A 22 -2.79 0.23 7.88
N GLU A 23 -3.68 0.39 8.86
CA GLU A 23 -4.47 -0.74 9.39
C GLU A 23 -5.33 -1.42 8.33
N ILE A 24 -6.01 -0.63 7.48
CA ILE A 24 -6.83 -1.16 6.39
C ILE A 24 -5.96 -1.97 5.43
N LEU A 25 -4.78 -1.43 5.09
CA LEU A 25 -3.88 -2.03 4.11
C LEU A 25 -3.29 -3.35 4.63
N ILE A 26 -2.88 -3.39 5.90
CA ILE A 26 -2.45 -4.60 6.61
C ILE A 26 -3.57 -5.64 6.59
N ARG A 27 -4.79 -5.26 6.97
CA ARG A 27 -5.92 -6.18 7.01
C ARG A 27 -6.24 -6.77 5.63
N ILE A 28 -6.19 -5.96 4.57
CA ILE A 28 -6.38 -6.44 3.20
C ILE A 28 -5.32 -7.48 2.85
N TYR A 29 -4.06 -7.17 3.16
CA TYR A 29 -2.94 -8.06 2.88
C TYR A 29 -3.06 -9.41 3.61
N GLU A 30 -3.30 -9.38 4.92
CA GLU A 30 -3.39 -10.59 5.77
C GLU A 30 -4.55 -11.51 5.36
N ASN A 31 -5.65 -10.95 4.87
CA ASN A 31 -6.84 -11.71 4.45
C ASN A 31 -6.86 -12.05 2.95
N SER A 32 -5.86 -11.63 2.18
CA SER A 32 -5.81 -11.86 0.73
C SER A 32 -5.20 -13.23 0.39
N SER A 33 -5.79 -13.93 -0.58
CA SER A 33 -5.17 -15.10 -1.21
C SER A 33 -4.09 -14.73 -2.24
N ASN A 34 -3.94 -13.44 -2.55
CA ASN A 34 -3.07 -12.91 -3.61
C ASN A 34 -1.94 -12.03 -3.06
N GLN A 35 -1.43 -12.33 -1.87
CA GLN A 35 -0.36 -11.58 -1.20
C GLN A 35 0.85 -11.31 -2.11
N ALA A 36 1.25 -12.28 -2.93
CA ALA A 36 2.36 -12.11 -3.87
C ALA A 36 2.14 -10.96 -4.87
N LEU A 37 0.93 -10.82 -5.43
CA LEU A 37 0.61 -9.72 -6.35
C LEU A 37 0.59 -8.37 -5.63
N ILE A 38 0.19 -8.36 -4.36
CA ILE A 38 0.23 -7.14 -3.55
C ILE A 38 1.70 -6.76 -3.29
N ASP A 39 2.55 -7.73 -2.94
CA ASP A 39 3.99 -7.49 -2.79
C ASP A 39 4.63 -6.96 -4.09
N ASP A 40 4.30 -7.53 -5.25
CA ASP A 40 4.82 -7.04 -6.55
C ASP A 40 4.42 -5.58 -6.82
N CYS A 41 3.18 -5.21 -6.49
CA CYS A 41 2.74 -3.82 -6.57
C CYS A 41 3.58 -2.90 -5.67
N PHE A 42 3.81 -3.30 -4.42
CA PHE A 42 4.59 -2.49 -3.48
C PHE A 42 6.08 -2.42 -3.88
N ILE A 43 6.65 -3.51 -4.39
CA ILE A 43 8.01 -3.51 -4.95
C ILE A 43 8.11 -2.53 -6.13
N CYS A 44 7.11 -2.50 -7.00
CA CYS A 44 7.05 -1.53 -8.11
C CYS A 44 6.97 -0.07 -7.61
N LEU A 45 6.22 0.17 -6.54
CA LEU A 45 5.98 1.52 -6.01
C LEU A 45 7.14 2.06 -5.16
N CYS A 46 7.76 1.22 -4.33
CA CYS A 46 8.74 1.68 -3.33
C CYS A 46 9.95 0.75 -3.15
N GLY A 47 10.09 -0.31 -3.94
CA GLY A 47 11.24 -1.23 -3.91
C GLY A 47 11.18 -2.31 -2.83
N TYR A 48 10.13 -2.33 -2.00
CA TYR A 48 9.94 -3.31 -0.94
C TYR A 48 8.57 -3.96 -1.06
N GLY A 49 8.48 -5.26 -0.75
CA GLY A 49 7.18 -5.92 -0.58
C GLY A 49 6.47 -5.39 0.66
N LEU A 50 5.14 -5.41 0.65
CA LEU A 50 4.33 -5.01 1.79
C LEU A 50 4.62 -5.87 3.02
N LYS A 51 4.86 -7.18 2.82
CA LYS A 51 5.28 -8.07 3.91
C LYS A 51 6.54 -7.58 4.64
N THR A 52 7.52 -7.09 3.88
CA THR A 52 8.78 -6.55 4.43
C THR A 52 8.53 -5.27 5.19
N LEU A 53 7.71 -4.37 4.64
CA LEU A 53 7.36 -3.10 5.28
C LEU A 53 6.59 -3.28 6.59
N MET A 54 5.76 -4.33 6.69
CA MET A 54 5.02 -4.66 7.93
C MET A 54 5.90 -5.25 9.03
N SER A 55 7.10 -5.75 8.70
CA SER A 55 8.00 -6.43 9.64
C SER A 55 9.11 -5.53 10.19
N GLN A 56 9.12 -4.24 9.81
CA GLN A 56 10.04 -3.21 10.32
C GLN A 56 9.41 -2.44 11.47
#